data_AF-A0A3A1WUR0-F1
#
_entry.id   AF-A0A3A1WUR0-F1
#
_cell.length_a   1.000
_cell.length_b   1.000
_cell.length_c   1.000
_cell.angle_alpha   90.00
_cell.angle_beta   90.00
_cell.angle_gamma   90.00
#
_symmetry.space_group_name_H-M   'P 1'
#
loop_
_entity.id
_entity.type
_entity.pdbx_description
1 polymer ?
#
loop_
_entity_poly.entity_id
_entity_poly.type
_entity_poly.pdbx_seq_one_letter_code
_entity_poly.pdbx_strand_id
1 'polypeptide(L)' 'QTPEGVTVDGKTGKVTIPAKKVKDGSDVKAKDKKGENTSSEATGKAKNNPTTPATTPDAP' A
#
# COMPACT_ATOMS: atom_id res chain seq x y z
N GLN A 1 -0.14 13.02 -8.60
CA GLN A 1 -0.17 11.90 -9.56
C GLN A 1 0.06 10.62 -8.76
N THR A 2 -0.80 9.62 -8.92
CA THR A 2 -0.67 8.32 -8.23
C THR A 2 0.23 7.42 -9.08
N PRO A 3 1.22 6.72 -8.53
CA PRO A 3 2.07 5.82 -9.31
C PRO A 3 1.24 4.75 -10.03
N GLU A 4 1.64 4.35 -11.23
CA GLU A 4 0.92 3.33 -12.00
C GLU A 4 0.73 2.03 -11.19
N GLY A 5 -0.52 1.57 -11.13
CA GLY A 5 -0.91 0.37 -10.39
C GLY A 5 -1.18 0.58 -8.90
N VAL A 6 -0.93 1.77 -8.33
CA VAL A 6 -1.35 2.11 -6.97
C VAL A 6 -2.80 2.58 -7.01
N THR A 7 -3.64 1.97 -6.18
CA THR A 7 -5.05 2.35 -6.05
C THR A 7 -5.29 3.00 -4.69
N VAL A 8 -6.17 3.99 -4.65
CA VAL A 8 -6.58 4.67 -3.43
C VAL A 8 -8.08 4.57 -3.33
N ASP A 9 -8.57 4.01 -2.23
CA ASP A 9 -9.98 4.01 -1.89
C ASP A 9 -10.36 5.41 -1.38
N GLY A 10 -11.17 6.13 -2.15
CA GLY A 10 -11.56 7.51 -1.82
C GLY A 10 -12.46 7.65 -0.58
N LYS A 11 -13.02 6.55 -0.06
CA LYS A 11 -13.94 6.55 1.08
C LYS A 11 -13.23 6.30 2.41
N THR A 12 -12.17 5.49 2.37
CA THR A 12 -11.39 5.08 3.55
C THR A 12 -9.97 5.64 3.57
N GLY A 13 -9.48 6.15 2.44
CA GLY A 13 -8.07 6.53 2.28
C GLY A 13 -7.13 5.33 2.14
N LYS A 14 -7.66 4.10 1.98
CA LYS A 14 -6.82 2.90 1.87
C LYS A 14 -6.04 2.92 0.56
N VAL A 15 -4.71 2.92 0.68
CA VAL A 15 -3.79 2.81 -0.46
C VAL A 15 -3.37 1.35 -0.64
N THR A 16 -3.53 0.81 -1.84
CA THR A 16 -3.08 -0.54 -2.19
C THR A 16 -1.95 -0.46 -3.21
N ILE A 17 -0.79 -1.02 -2.85
CA ILE A 17 0.39 -1.10 -3.71
C ILE A 17 0.56 -2.56 -4.15
N PRO A 18 0.69 -2.84 -5.46
CA PRO A 18 0.83 -4.20 -5.95
C PRO A 18 2.16 -4.81 -5.51
N ALA A 19 2.10 -6.07 -5.08
CA ALA A 19 3.19 -6.77 -4.40
C ALA A 19 4.49 -6.78 -5.24
N LYS A 20 4.40 -7.05 -6.55
CA LYS A 20 5.55 -7.08 -7.47
C LYS A 20 6.27 -5.74 -7.66
N LYS A 21 5.72 -4.64 -7.15
CA LYS A 21 6.31 -3.29 -7.26
C LYS A 21 7.02 -2.85 -5.97
N VAL A 22 6.91 -3.61 -4.89
CA VAL A 22 7.63 -3.38 -3.63
C VAL A 22 8.56 -4.55 -3.36
N LYS A 23 9.81 -4.24 -2.99
CA LYS A 23 10.78 -5.27 -2.63
C LYS A 23 10.39 -5.86 -1.26
N ASP A 24 10.28 -7.18 -1.19
CA ASP A 24 10.05 -7.95 0.04
C ASP A 24 10.95 -7.47 1.19
N GLY A 25 10.35 -7.31 2.37
CA GLY A 25 11.05 -6.89 3.59
C GLY A 25 11.50 -5.42 3.62
N SER A 26 11.25 -4.65 2.56
CA SER A 26 11.63 -3.23 2.49
C SER A 26 10.71 -2.36 3.34
N ASP A 27 11.24 -1.22 3.78
CA ASP A 27 10.47 -0.22 4.50
C ASP A 27 9.59 0.60 3.56
N VAL A 28 8.30 0.66 3.89
CA VAL A 28 7.28 1.50 3.27
C VAL A 28 6.96 2.62 4.26
N LYS A 29 7.02 3.87 3.78
CA LYS A 29 6.79 5.07 4.59
C LYS A 29 5.56 5.83 4.07
N ALA A 30 4.65 6.18 4.97
CA ALA A 30 3.44 6.94 4.69
C ALA A 30 3.43 8.25 5.49
N LYS A 31 3.07 9.34 4.81
CA LYS A 31 2.88 10.68 5.39
C LYS A 31 1.71 11.34 4.71
N ASP A 32 0.78 11.85 5.50
CA ASP A 32 -0.35 12.62 5.01
C ASP A 32 -0.05 14.11 5.13
N LYS A 33 -0.45 14.87 4.11
CA LYS A 33 -0.36 16.34 4.11
C LYS A 33 -1.70 16.96 3.78
N LYS A 34 -2.11 17.96 4.56
CA LYS A 34 -3.31 18.77 4.34
C LYS A 34 -2.97 20.25 4.53
N GLY A 35 -2.68 20.95 3.43
CA GLY A 35 -2.12 22.31 3.49
C GLY A 35 -0.74 22.29 4.15
N GLU A 36 -0.51 23.17 5.14
CA GLU A 36 0.71 23.17 5.95
C GLU A 36 0.77 22.04 7.00
N ASN A 37 -0.34 21.35 7.27
CA ASN A 37 -0.38 20.30 8.28
C ASN A 37 0.17 18.98 7.71
N THR A 38 1.07 18.34 8.45
CA THR A 38 1.61 17.03 8.12
C THR A 38 1.42 16.05 9.27
N SER A 39 1.01 14.82 8.96
CA SER A 39 0.98 13.74 9.95
C SER A 39 2.39 13.32 10.35
N SER A 40 2.50 12.61 11.48
CA SER A 40 3.68 11.80 11.78
C SER A 40 3.90 10.77 10.66
N GLU A 41 5.17 10.43 10.40
CA GLU A 41 5.53 9.36 9.46
C GLU A 41 5.16 8.00 10.05
N ALA A 42 4.46 7.20 9.27
CA ALA A 42 4.18 5.80 9.57
C ALA A 42 5.09 4.90 8.72
N THR A 43 5.79 3.98 9.37
CA THR A 43 6.63 2.95 8.71
C THR A 43 5.98 1.58 8.83
N GLY A 44 5.94 0.85 7.72
CA GLY A 44 5.58 -0.56 7.69
C GLY A 44 6.59 -1.35 6.85
N LYS A 45 6.77 -2.64 7.17
CA LYS A 45 7.59 -3.55 6.37
C LYS A 45 6.72 -4.20 5.29
N ALA A 46 7.18 -4.18 4.05
CA ALA A 46 6.53 -4.92 2.96
C ALA A 46 6.61 -6.42 3.25
N LYS A 47 5.47 -7.11 3.16
CA LYS A 47 5.43 -8.57 3.24
C LYS A 47 6.01 -9.18 1.98
N ASN A 48 6.37 -10.45 2.06
CA ASN A 48 6.82 -11.20 0.91
C ASN A 48 5.76 -11.28 -0.18
N ASN A 49 6.20 -11.22 -1.44
CA ASN A 49 5.32 -11.53 -2.55
C ASN A 49 4.76 -12.94 -2.40
N PRO A 50 3.44 -13.13 -2.56
CA PRO A 50 2.87 -14.46 -2.52
C PRO A 50 3.49 -15.30 -3.64
N THR A 51 4.08 -16.44 -3.28
CA THR A 51 4.66 -17.43 -4.21
C THR A 51 3.59 -18.33 -4.83
N THR A 52 2.40 -18.38 -4.22
CA THR A 52 1.18 -18.97 -4.77
C THR A 52 0.46 -17.92 -5.62
N PRO A 53 -0.02 -18.23 -6.84
CA PRO A 53 -0.99 -17.37 -7.51
C PRO A 53 -2.12 -17.12 -6.52
N ALA A 54 -2.47 -15.85 -6.28
CA ALA A 54 -3.60 -15.54 -5.41
C ALA A 54 -4.86 -16.19 -6.02
N THR A 55 -5.25 -17.35 -5.49
CA THR A 55 -6.64 -17.78 -5.57
C THR A 55 -7.39 -16.74 -4.77
N THR A 56 -8.18 -15.93 -5.46
CA THR A 56 -9.23 -15.09 -4.87
C THR A 56 -9.83 -15.83 -3.67
N PRO A 57 -9.93 -15.23 -2.48
CA PRO A 57 -10.63 -15.86 -1.38
C PRO A 57 -12.05 -16.17 -1.84
N ASP A 58 -12.48 -17.43 -1.71
CA ASP A 58 -13.89 -17.78 -1.85
C ASP A 58 -14.69 -16.86 -0.93
N ALA A 59 -15.56 -16.07 -1.56
CA ALA A 59 -16.58 -15.32 -0.85
C ALA A 59 -17.56 -16.34 -0.24
N PRO A 60 -17.89 -16.26 1.06
CA PRO A 60 -19.16 -16.81 1.53
C PRO A 60 -20.34 -15.98 0.99
#